data_AF-A0AB74V421-F1
#
_entry.id   AF-A0AB74V421-F1
#
_cell.length_a   1.000
_cell.length_b   1.000
_cell.length_c   1.000
_cell.angle_alpha   90.00
_cell.angle_beta   90.00
_cell.angle_gamma   90.00
#
_symmetry.space_group_name_H-M   'P 1'
#
loop_
_entity.id
_entity.type
_entity.pdbx_description
1 polymer ?
#
loop_
_entity_poly.entity_id
_entity_poly.type
_entity_poly.pdbx_seq_one_letter_code
_entity_poly.pdbx_strand_id
1 'polypeptide(L)'
;MASLAVLLIAVFCLCTALAVWGRVTVHIRGPANTHAAVAPAPAGAASVPGYLVETTGIDETGTHTDRFLQEPDYVLAAFGGQLLGADRGEWGGELVFRDAGGTVHPVLKGNVRGIVKMPFGLIVLTGLNHLGSGAGAIFRVEQHRDGEVVATRKYSLRGGPNDARWTTDGDLVFSIHYVSRDGLFRRTRMQCLLLDRSGDLRRLPCLMVGG
;
A
#
# COMPACT_ATOMS: atom_id res chain seq x y z
N MET A 1 10.51 -49.73 -28.24
CA MET A 1 10.59 -49.80 -26.77
C MET A 1 11.31 -48.55 -26.29
N ALA A 2 10.62 -47.58 -25.70
CA ALA A 2 11.29 -46.44 -25.09
C ALA A 2 12.12 -46.95 -23.91
N SER A 3 13.43 -46.62 -23.89
CA SER A 3 14.34 -47.06 -22.83
C SER A 3 13.87 -46.51 -21.48
N LEU A 4 13.97 -47.34 -20.43
CA LEU A 4 13.67 -46.98 -19.03
C LEU A 4 14.35 -45.66 -18.61
N ALA A 5 15.51 -45.34 -19.20
CA ALA A 5 16.23 -44.09 -18.98
C ALA A 5 15.47 -42.85 -19.46
N VAL A 6 14.76 -42.92 -20.59
CA VAL A 6 13.98 -41.78 -21.13
C VAL A 6 12.78 -41.49 -20.23
N LEU A 7 12.14 -42.55 -19.70
CA LEU A 7 11.03 -42.41 -18.78
C LEU A 7 11.47 -41.79 -17.44
N LEU A 8 12.63 -42.21 -16.90
CA LEU A 8 13.20 -41.66 -15.67
C LEU A 8 13.58 -40.18 -15.80
N ILE A 9 14.16 -39.78 -16.95
CA ILE A 9 14.48 -38.37 -17.21
C ILE A 9 13.21 -37.53 -17.33
N ALA A 10 12.19 -38.02 -18.04
CA ALA A 10 10.92 -37.32 -18.18
C ALA A 10 10.21 -37.14 -16.82
N VAL A 11 10.20 -38.18 -15.98
CA VAL A 11 9.65 -38.12 -14.61
C VAL A 11 10.45 -37.16 -13.74
N PHE A 12 11.78 -37.17 -13.81
CA PHE A 12 12.63 -36.24 -13.05
C PHE A 12 12.41 -34.78 -13.48
N CYS A 13 12.31 -34.52 -14.77
CA CYS A 13 11.96 -33.19 -15.31
C CYS A 13 10.56 -32.74 -14.88
N LEU A 14 9.59 -33.65 -14.85
CA LEU A 14 8.23 -33.35 -14.40
C LEU A 14 8.18 -33.07 -12.89
N CYS A 15 8.87 -33.88 -12.08
CA CYS A 15 8.94 -33.70 -10.62
C CYS A 15 9.70 -32.41 -10.25
N THR A 16 10.78 -32.07 -10.94
CA THR A 16 11.49 -30.79 -10.72
C THR A 16 10.66 -29.60 -11.19
N ALA A 17 9.95 -29.69 -12.32
CA ALA A 17 9.01 -28.65 -12.74
C ALA A 17 7.88 -28.46 -11.72
N LEU A 18 7.28 -29.53 -11.20
CA LEU A 18 6.24 -29.48 -10.16
C LEU A 18 6.77 -28.93 -8.83
N ALA A 19 7.98 -29.29 -8.42
CA ALA A 19 8.62 -28.77 -7.22
C ALA A 19 9.03 -27.29 -7.35
N VAL A 20 9.40 -26.84 -8.55
CA VAL A 20 9.64 -25.43 -8.85
C VAL A 20 8.31 -24.65 -8.86
N TRP A 21 7.24 -25.22 -9.39
CA TRP A 21 5.91 -24.57 -9.41
C TRP A 21 5.32 -24.43 -8.00
N GLY A 22 5.53 -25.41 -7.11
CA GLY A 22 5.18 -25.30 -5.70
C GLY A 22 5.91 -24.18 -4.95
N ARG A 23 7.02 -23.65 -5.49
CA ARG A 23 7.75 -22.48 -4.98
C ARG A 23 7.30 -21.14 -5.58
N VAL A 24 6.40 -21.14 -6.57
CA VAL A 24 6.03 -19.96 -7.35
C VAL A 24 4.65 -19.39 -6.94
N THR A 25 3.86 -20.15 -6.18
CA THR A 25 2.59 -19.67 -5.62
C THR A 25 2.85 -18.85 -4.35
N VAL A 26 2.32 -17.63 -4.31
CA VAL A 26 2.37 -16.78 -3.11
C VAL A 26 1.12 -17.03 -2.29
N HIS A 27 1.27 -17.63 -1.11
CA HIS A 27 0.14 -17.87 -0.20
C HIS A 27 -0.20 -16.60 0.58
N ILE A 28 -1.49 -16.29 0.69
CA ILE A 28 -2.01 -15.04 1.25
C ILE A 28 -2.65 -15.27 2.62
N ARG A 29 -2.33 -14.42 3.60
CA ARG A 29 -2.85 -14.48 4.98
C ARG A 29 -4.05 -13.55 5.23
N GLY A 30 -4.25 -12.52 4.40
CA GLY A 30 -5.35 -11.57 4.52
C GLY A 30 -4.95 -10.13 4.17
N PRO A 31 -5.87 -9.14 4.31
CA PRO A 31 -5.57 -7.74 4.06
C PRO A 31 -4.44 -7.25 4.97
N ALA A 32 -3.52 -6.47 4.41
CA ALA A 32 -2.41 -5.88 5.16
C ALA A 32 -2.77 -4.56 5.80
N ASN A 33 -3.72 -3.85 5.21
CA ASN A 33 -4.23 -2.59 5.73
C ASN A 33 -5.51 -2.88 6.50
N THR A 34 -5.52 -2.57 7.78
CA THR A 34 -6.77 -2.39 8.50
C THR A 34 -7.18 -0.95 8.34
N HIS A 35 -8.31 -0.70 7.67
CA HIS A 35 -8.98 0.59 7.80
C HIS A 35 -9.16 0.89 9.30
N ALA A 36 -9.08 2.16 9.69
CA ALA A 36 -9.48 2.63 11.01
C ALA A 36 -10.91 2.15 11.21
N ALA A 37 -11.06 1.10 11.99
CA ALA A 37 -12.13 0.19 11.70
C ALA A 37 -13.48 0.75 12.20
N VAL A 38 -14.51 0.45 11.42
CA VAL A 38 -15.84 -0.01 11.90
C VAL A 38 -15.72 -1.30 12.74
N ALA A 39 -14.55 -1.58 13.35
CA ALA A 39 -14.42 -2.64 14.34
C ALA A 39 -15.05 -2.11 15.62
N PRO A 40 -15.82 -2.93 16.36
CA PRO A 40 -16.25 -2.54 17.68
C PRO A 40 -15.00 -2.21 18.48
N ALA A 41 -14.87 -0.94 18.88
CA ALA A 41 -13.86 -0.56 19.85
C ALA A 41 -14.00 -1.51 21.04
N PRO A 42 -12.92 -2.14 21.54
CA PRO A 42 -13.00 -2.85 22.81
C PRO A 42 -13.58 -1.90 23.84
N ALA A 43 -14.52 -2.37 24.66
CA ALA A 43 -15.20 -1.53 25.64
C ALA A 43 -14.15 -0.74 26.46
N GLY A 44 -14.11 0.58 26.28
CA GLY A 44 -13.14 1.48 26.91
C GLY A 44 -12.09 2.13 25.99
N ALA A 45 -11.97 1.73 24.72
CA ALA A 45 -11.17 2.49 23.76
C ALA A 45 -11.97 3.71 23.27
N ALA A 46 -11.51 4.91 23.61
CA ALA A 46 -12.04 6.14 23.04
C ALA A 46 -12.01 6.03 21.51
N SER A 47 -13.12 6.35 20.84
CA SER A 47 -13.18 6.55 19.39
C SER A 47 -11.98 7.38 18.98
N VAL A 48 -11.18 6.95 17.98
CA VAL A 48 -10.07 7.77 17.48
C VAL A 48 -10.69 9.09 17.03
N PRO A 49 -10.49 10.21 17.75
CA PRO A 49 -11.17 11.44 17.39
C PRO A 49 -10.61 11.89 16.03
N GLY A 50 -11.46 12.47 15.19
CA GLY A 50 -11.01 13.11 13.96
C GLY A 50 -9.99 14.21 14.23
N TYR A 51 -9.38 14.76 13.17
CA TYR A 51 -8.47 15.89 13.25
C TYR A 51 -8.91 17.00 12.30
N LEU A 52 -8.64 18.25 12.65
CA LEU A 52 -8.93 19.36 11.76
C LEU A 52 -7.95 19.31 10.59
N VAL A 53 -8.47 19.33 9.37
CA VAL A 53 -7.68 19.44 8.14
C VAL A 53 -8.08 20.71 7.39
N GLU A 54 -7.11 21.27 6.68
CA GLU A 54 -7.32 22.38 5.75
C GLU A 54 -7.04 21.89 4.33
N THR A 55 -7.99 22.10 3.43
CA THR A 55 -7.83 21.85 2.00
C THR A 55 -7.94 23.14 1.23
N THR A 56 -7.03 23.35 0.28
CA THR A 56 -7.05 24.55 -0.58
C THR A 56 -7.45 24.14 -2.00
N GLY A 57 -8.56 24.69 -2.47
CA GLY A 57 -9.08 24.52 -3.84
C GLY A 57 -8.98 25.82 -4.64
N ILE A 58 -9.07 25.69 -5.97
CA ILE A 58 -9.12 26.83 -6.90
C ILE A 58 -10.32 26.64 -7.83
N ASP A 59 -11.17 27.64 -7.92
CA ASP A 59 -12.29 27.70 -8.86
C ASP A 59 -12.34 29.06 -9.58
N GLU A 60 -13.39 29.32 -10.35
CA GLU A 60 -13.58 30.56 -11.10
C GLU A 60 -13.66 31.83 -10.23
N THR A 61 -13.90 31.69 -8.93
CA THR A 61 -14.00 32.79 -7.97
C THR A 61 -12.72 33.00 -7.15
N GLY A 62 -11.73 32.11 -7.28
CA GLY A 62 -10.40 32.27 -6.70
C GLY A 62 -9.95 31.05 -5.90
N THR A 63 -9.09 31.30 -4.91
CA THR A 63 -8.57 30.27 -4.00
C THR A 63 -9.43 30.18 -2.75
N HIS A 64 -9.93 28.98 -2.46
CA HIS A 64 -10.76 28.70 -1.29
C HIS A 64 -10.04 27.76 -0.35
N THR A 65 -10.15 28.03 0.95
CA THR A 65 -9.62 27.14 1.99
C THR A 65 -10.76 26.66 2.85
N ASP A 66 -11.00 25.35 2.80
CA ASP A 66 -12.02 24.68 3.60
C ASP A 66 -11.37 23.99 4.79
N ARG A 67 -12.02 24.14 5.95
CA ARG A 67 -11.62 23.49 7.20
C ARG A 67 -12.70 22.54 7.63
N PHE A 68 -12.35 21.28 7.85
CA PHE A 68 -13.30 20.28 8.30
C PHE A 68 -12.63 19.24 9.19
N LEU A 69 -13.45 18.53 9.95
CA LEU A 69 -13.01 17.42 10.78
C LEU A 69 -12.85 16.17 9.91
N GLN A 70 -11.62 15.69 9.75
CA GLN A 70 -11.29 14.45 9.05
C GLN A 70 -11.30 13.27 10.02
N GLU A 71 -12.08 12.25 9.72
CA GLU A 71 -11.95 10.94 10.32
C GLU A 71 -10.88 10.14 9.54
N PRO A 72 -9.83 9.60 10.18
CA PRO A 72 -8.80 8.88 9.45
C PRO A 72 -9.31 7.58 8.85
N ASP A 73 -8.94 7.29 7.60
CA ASP A 73 -9.21 5.99 6.96
C ASP A 73 -8.26 4.90 7.48
N TYR A 74 -7.08 5.28 7.96
CA TYR A 74 -6.04 4.38 8.48
C TYR A 74 -5.44 4.92 9.77
N VAL A 75 -5.24 4.05 10.75
CA VAL A 75 -4.61 4.40 12.04
C VAL A 75 -3.56 3.37 12.37
N LEU A 76 -2.35 3.81 12.72
CA LEU A 76 -1.30 2.94 13.22
C LEU A 76 -0.54 3.62 14.37
N ALA A 77 -0.47 2.94 15.53
CA ALA A 77 0.36 3.39 16.63
C ALA A 77 1.86 3.33 16.25
N ALA A 78 2.56 4.44 16.35
CA ALA A 78 3.98 4.57 16.00
C ALA A 78 4.62 5.73 16.76
N PHE A 79 5.92 5.63 17.05
CA PHE A 79 6.71 6.75 17.63
C PHE A 79 6.14 7.36 18.92
N GLY A 80 5.43 6.55 19.72
CA GLY A 80 4.75 7.04 20.95
C GLY A 80 3.44 7.78 20.71
N GLY A 81 3.00 7.90 19.45
CA GLY A 81 1.72 8.51 19.04
C GLY A 81 1.00 7.65 17.99
N GLN A 82 0.31 8.30 17.04
CA GLN A 82 -0.48 7.66 16.00
C GLN A 82 -0.19 8.28 14.63
N LEU A 83 0.07 7.45 13.63
CA LEU A 83 -0.04 7.83 12.23
C LEU A 83 -1.49 7.70 11.79
N LEU A 84 -2.00 8.75 11.16
CA LEU A 84 -3.38 8.86 10.69
C LEU A 84 -3.32 9.16 9.20
N GLY A 85 -3.99 8.34 8.39
CA GLY A 85 -3.99 8.46 6.93
C GLY A 85 -5.40 8.66 6.38
N ALA A 86 -5.55 9.54 5.41
CA ALA A 86 -6.81 9.78 4.72
C ALA A 86 -6.66 9.76 3.19
N ASP A 87 -7.72 9.32 2.51
CA ASP A 87 -7.88 9.32 1.07
C ASP A 87 -9.23 9.90 0.68
N ARG A 88 -9.18 11.11 0.12
CA ARG A 88 -10.34 11.83 -0.40
C ARG A 88 -10.31 11.89 -1.92
N GLY A 89 -9.78 10.88 -2.61
CA GLY A 89 -9.84 10.82 -4.06
C GLY A 89 -9.20 12.04 -4.75
N GLU A 90 -9.94 12.69 -5.65
CA GLU A 90 -9.44 13.87 -6.36
C GLU A 90 -9.21 15.10 -5.47
N TRP A 91 -9.82 15.12 -4.29
CA TRP A 91 -9.69 16.18 -3.28
C TRP A 91 -8.49 15.96 -2.36
N GLY A 92 -7.62 15.03 -2.73
CA GLY A 92 -6.35 14.76 -2.07
C GLY A 92 -6.49 13.83 -0.87
N GLY A 93 -5.59 14.01 0.08
CA GLY A 93 -5.44 13.15 1.24
C GLY A 93 -4.12 13.49 1.91
N GLU A 94 -3.87 12.85 3.04
CA GLU A 94 -2.65 13.11 3.80
C GLU A 94 -2.34 11.96 4.74
N LEU A 95 -1.06 11.93 5.12
CA LEU A 95 -0.59 11.30 6.33
C LEU A 95 -0.26 12.40 7.33
N VAL A 96 -0.78 12.27 8.54
CA VAL A 96 -0.41 13.09 9.68
C VAL A 96 0.07 12.22 10.84
N PHE A 97 0.85 12.80 11.74
CA PHE A 97 1.27 12.19 12.99
C PHE A 97 0.62 12.94 14.15
N ARG A 98 -0.17 12.24 14.96
CA ARG A 98 -0.67 12.74 16.23
C ARG A 98 0.28 12.29 17.33
N ASP A 99 0.94 13.23 17.99
CA ASP A 99 1.85 12.92 19.09
C ASP A 99 1.11 12.48 20.37
N ALA A 100 1.86 12.10 21.40
CA ALA A 100 1.32 11.66 22.69
C ALA A 100 0.51 12.76 23.42
N GLY A 101 0.77 14.03 23.14
CA GLY A 101 0.04 15.18 23.66
C GLY A 101 -1.24 15.50 22.88
N GLY A 102 -1.45 14.85 21.74
CA GLY A 102 -2.61 15.04 20.87
C GLY A 102 -2.41 16.09 19.77
N THR A 103 -1.24 16.72 19.68
CA THR A 103 -0.94 17.67 18.60
C THR A 103 -0.74 16.92 17.29
N VAL A 104 -1.32 17.45 16.20
CA VAL A 104 -1.29 16.84 14.87
C VAL A 104 -0.27 17.55 14.00
N HIS A 105 0.66 16.77 13.44
CA HIS A 105 1.76 17.22 12.60
C HIS A 105 1.59 16.67 11.18
N PRO A 106 1.62 17.52 10.13
CA PRO A 106 1.58 17.03 8.76
C PRO A 106 2.85 16.27 8.41
N VAL A 107 2.73 15.10 7.77
CA VAL A 107 3.88 14.27 7.37
C VAL A 107 3.99 14.18 5.86
N LEU A 108 2.89 13.93 5.17
CA LEU A 108 2.87 13.75 3.70
C LEU A 108 1.51 14.18 3.14
N LYS A 109 1.52 14.93 2.03
CA LYS A 109 0.32 15.13 1.21
C LYS A 109 0.18 14.02 0.17
N GLY A 110 -1.03 13.48 0.04
CA GLY A 110 -1.38 12.45 -0.92
C GLY A 110 -2.29 11.40 -0.30
N ASN A 111 -3.15 10.81 -1.13
CA ASN A 111 -4.14 9.83 -0.73
C ASN A 111 -3.47 8.60 -0.13
N VAL A 112 -3.66 8.38 1.16
CA VAL A 112 -3.13 7.22 1.85
C VAL A 112 -3.99 6.01 1.52
N ARG A 113 -3.37 4.96 1.00
CA ARG A 113 -4.01 3.69 0.64
C ARG A 113 -3.68 2.56 1.62
N GLY A 114 -2.85 2.84 2.63
CA GLY A 114 -2.43 1.88 3.64
C GLY A 114 -1.22 2.34 4.44
N ILE A 115 -1.19 1.96 5.72
CA ILE A 115 -0.07 2.17 6.63
C ILE A 115 0.34 0.79 7.16
N VAL A 116 1.56 0.35 6.88
CA VAL A 116 1.99 -1.03 7.11
C VAL A 116 3.33 -1.07 7.84
N LYS A 117 3.44 -1.94 8.86
CA LYS A 117 4.70 -2.21 9.55
C LYS A 117 5.40 -3.41 8.92
N MET A 118 6.51 -3.16 8.23
CA MET A 118 7.40 -4.19 7.68
C MET A 118 8.60 -4.42 8.61
N PRO A 119 9.34 -5.55 8.48
CA PRO A 119 10.55 -5.78 9.29
C PRO A 119 11.63 -4.70 9.14
N PHE A 120 11.76 -4.08 7.96
CA PHE A 120 12.72 -3.00 7.71
C PHE A 120 12.22 -1.60 8.14
N GLY A 121 10.96 -1.49 8.55
CA GLY A 121 10.37 -0.24 9.02
C GLY A 121 8.92 -0.04 8.63
N LEU A 122 8.41 1.14 8.98
CA LEU A 122 7.05 1.55 8.68
C LEU A 122 6.99 2.08 7.25
N ILE A 123 6.00 1.64 6.48
CA ILE A 123 5.73 2.15 5.14
C ILE A 123 4.32 2.69 5.00
N VAL A 124 4.16 3.59 4.05
CA VAL A 124 2.86 4.14 3.64
C VAL A 124 2.72 3.98 2.15
N LEU A 125 1.59 3.39 1.75
CA LEU A 125 1.17 3.29 0.36
C LEU A 125 0.34 4.52 0.04
N THR A 126 0.67 5.23 -1.03
CA THR A 126 -0.16 6.35 -1.51
C THR A 126 -0.48 6.25 -2.98
N GLY A 127 -1.58 6.88 -3.39
CA GLY A 127 -1.87 7.09 -4.79
C GLY A 127 -3.33 7.29 -5.14
N LEU A 128 -3.54 7.71 -6.39
CA LEU A 128 -4.84 7.95 -6.99
C LEU A 128 -4.87 7.32 -8.38
N ASN A 129 -6.02 6.74 -8.73
CA ASN A 129 -6.33 6.28 -10.08
C ASN A 129 -7.58 7.05 -10.54
N HIS A 130 -7.46 7.90 -11.56
CA HIS A 130 -8.58 8.71 -12.06
C HIS A 130 -8.53 8.91 -13.59
N LEU A 131 -9.67 8.71 -14.27
CA LEU A 131 -9.90 8.91 -15.71
C LEU A 131 -8.76 8.43 -16.64
N GLY A 132 -8.12 7.31 -16.29
CA GLY A 132 -7.05 6.73 -17.10
C GLY A 132 -5.66 7.35 -16.87
N SER A 133 -5.49 8.12 -15.80
CA SER A 133 -4.19 8.45 -15.22
C SER A 133 -4.08 7.79 -13.84
N GLY A 134 -2.86 7.44 -13.46
CA GLY A 134 -2.59 6.85 -12.16
C GLY A 134 -1.21 7.29 -11.70
N ALA A 135 -1.08 7.56 -10.41
CA ALA A 135 0.20 7.75 -9.77
C ALA A 135 0.12 7.16 -8.37
N GLY A 136 1.19 6.51 -7.95
CA GLY A 136 1.31 6.01 -6.60
C GLY A 136 2.75 6.02 -6.13
N ALA A 137 2.93 5.71 -4.86
CA ALA A 137 4.25 5.60 -4.26
C ALA A 137 4.23 4.76 -2.99
N ILE A 138 5.43 4.30 -2.63
CA ILE A 138 5.71 3.69 -1.33
C ILE A 138 6.66 4.64 -0.62
N PHE A 139 6.27 5.10 0.56
CA PHE A 139 7.10 5.91 1.45
C PHE A 139 7.55 5.08 2.64
N ARG A 140 8.77 5.30 3.11
CA ARG A 140 9.23 4.85 4.43
C ARG A 140 9.02 6.00 5.40
N VAL A 141 8.49 5.70 6.59
CA VAL A 141 8.26 6.69 7.64
C VAL A 141 9.19 6.42 8.81
N GLU A 142 9.89 7.48 9.25
CA GLU A 142 10.86 7.43 10.33
C GLU A 142 10.68 8.64 11.24
N GLN A 143 11.13 8.52 12.49
CA GLN A 143 11.25 9.65 13.40
C GLN A 143 12.72 10.02 13.53
N HIS A 144 13.03 11.29 13.27
CA HIS A 144 14.34 11.87 13.48
C HIS A 144 14.63 12.05 14.98
N ARG A 145 15.90 12.34 15.31
CA ARG A 145 16.34 12.47 16.71
C ARG A 145 15.71 13.65 17.45
N ASP A 146 15.27 14.66 16.72
CA ASP A 146 14.53 15.83 17.23
C ASP A 146 13.04 15.57 17.43
N GLY A 147 12.56 14.37 17.10
CA GLY A 147 11.16 13.97 17.23
C GLY A 147 10.32 14.20 15.97
N GLU A 148 10.87 14.82 14.93
CA GLU A 148 10.17 15.04 13.66
C GLU A 148 9.87 13.70 12.97
N VAL A 149 8.62 13.50 12.58
CA VAL A 149 8.21 12.32 11.80
C VAL A 149 8.20 12.68 10.32
N VAL A 150 9.02 11.98 9.54
CA VAL A 150 9.23 12.25 8.11
C VAL A 150 8.88 11.04 7.24
N ALA A 151 8.36 11.30 6.05
CA ALA A 151 8.10 10.29 5.03
C ALA A 151 9.06 10.45 3.84
N THR A 152 9.95 9.47 3.64
CA THR A 152 10.88 9.45 2.50
C THR A 152 10.38 8.49 1.43
N ARG A 153 10.27 8.97 0.19
CA ARG A 153 9.82 8.14 -0.94
C ARG A 153 10.85 7.03 -1.22
N LYS A 154 10.41 5.78 -1.18
CA LYS A 154 11.22 4.61 -1.55
C LYS A 154 11.01 4.21 -3.00
N TYR A 155 9.75 4.18 -3.45
CA TYR A 155 9.39 3.80 -4.82
C TYR A 155 8.30 4.70 -5.40
N SER A 156 8.42 4.99 -6.70
CA SER A 156 7.34 5.54 -7.50
C SER A 156 6.61 4.43 -8.23
N LEU A 157 5.29 4.51 -8.28
CA LEU A 157 4.41 3.53 -8.89
C LEU A 157 3.63 4.18 -10.03
N ARG A 158 3.34 3.39 -11.07
CA ARG A 158 2.59 3.85 -12.26
C ARG A 158 1.10 4.08 -12.01
N GLY A 159 0.61 3.67 -10.85
CA GLY A 159 -0.78 3.74 -10.43
C GLY A 159 -0.88 3.61 -8.92
N GLY A 160 -2.03 4.00 -8.38
CA GLY A 160 -2.33 3.86 -6.96
C GLY A 160 -2.41 2.38 -6.55
N PRO A 161 -1.75 1.98 -5.45
CA PRO A 161 -1.87 0.63 -4.87
C PRO A 161 -3.29 0.27 -4.49
N ASN A 162 -3.68 -0.97 -4.76
CA ASN A 162 -4.95 -1.57 -4.35
C ASN A 162 -4.71 -2.95 -3.75
N ASP A 163 -5.65 -3.40 -2.92
CA ASP A 163 -5.71 -4.78 -2.45
C ASP A 163 -4.39 -5.29 -1.84
N ALA A 164 -3.82 -4.49 -0.94
CA ALA A 164 -2.59 -4.86 -0.26
C ALA A 164 -2.85 -5.99 0.74
N ARG A 165 -2.12 -7.10 0.61
CA ARG A 165 -2.31 -8.32 1.41
C ARG A 165 -0.98 -8.87 1.88
N TRP A 166 -1.00 -9.47 3.08
CA TRP A 166 0.14 -10.19 3.62
C TRP A 166 0.29 -11.56 2.96
N THR A 167 1.52 -11.95 2.67
CA THR A 167 1.85 -13.34 2.36
C THR A 167 2.07 -14.13 3.65
N THR A 168 2.08 -15.46 3.57
CA THR A 168 2.48 -16.33 4.70
C THR A 168 3.93 -16.11 5.13
N ASP A 169 4.77 -15.63 4.21
CA ASP A 169 6.20 -15.38 4.44
C ASP A 169 6.46 -13.98 5.04
N GLY A 170 5.41 -13.16 5.21
CA GLY A 170 5.50 -11.81 5.76
C GLY A 170 5.94 -10.76 4.73
N ASP A 171 5.82 -11.06 3.44
CA ASP A 171 5.94 -10.09 2.37
C ASP A 171 4.59 -9.40 2.13
N LEU A 172 4.61 -8.26 1.44
CA LEU A 172 3.40 -7.53 1.07
C LEU A 172 3.16 -7.64 -0.44
N VAL A 173 2.00 -8.15 -0.83
CA VAL A 173 1.55 -8.15 -2.24
C VAL A 173 0.44 -7.15 -2.45
N PHE A 174 0.44 -6.48 -3.59
CA PHE A 174 -0.61 -5.53 -3.98
C PHE A 174 -0.65 -5.36 -5.50
N SER A 175 -1.76 -4.81 -6.00
CA SER A 175 -1.92 -4.51 -7.42
C SER A 175 -1.89 -3.01 -7.68
N ILE A 176 -1.45 -2.62 -8.88
CA ILE A 176 -1.60 -1.26 -9.40
C ILE A 176 -2.29 -1.31 -10.75
N HIS A 177 -3.14 -0.32 -11.00
CA HIS A 177 -3.84 -0.14 -12.27
C HIS A 177 -3.29 1.12 -12.92
N TYR A 178 -2.88 1.04 -14.18
CA TYR A 178 -2.35 2.19 -14.91
C TYR A 178 -2.70 2.10 -16.40
N VAL A 179 -2.74 3.23 -17.08
CA VAL A 179 -2.92 3.25 -18.53
C VAL A 179 -1.57 3.21 -19.23
N SER A 180 -1.42 2.26 -20.16
CA SER A 180 -0.33 2.26 -21.13
C SER A 180 -0.86 2.52 -22.54
N ARG A 181 0.00 3.13 -23.36
CA ARG A 181 -0.25 3.28 -24.78
C ARG A 181 0.36 2.10 -25.52
N ASP A 182 -0.47 1.34 -26.20
CA ASP A 182 -0.08 0.23 -27.07
C ASP A 182 -0.42 0.66 -28.51
N GLY A 183 0.53 1.34 -29.16
CA GLY A 183 0.32 1.96 -30.47
C GLY A 183 -0.69 3.11 -30.42
N LEU A 184 -1.80 2.98 -31.15
CA LEU A 184 -2.88 3.99 -31.18
C LEU A 184 -3.90 3.83 -30.04
N PHE A 185 -3.88 2.71 -29.31
CA PHE A 185 -4.88 2.42 -28.28
C PHE A 185 -4.31 2.65 -26.88
N ARG A 186 -5.13 3.24 -26.00
CA ARG A 186 -4.87 3.27 -24.56
C ARG A 186 -5.50 2.02 -23.93
N ARG A 187 -4.74 1.29 -23.14
CA ARG A 187 -5.23 0.13 -22.40
C ARG A 187 -4.91 0.27 -20.93
N THR A 188 -5.89 -0.02 -20.10
CA THR A 188 -5.67 -0.21 -18.67
C THR A 188 -4.93 -1.52 -18.47
N ARG A 189 -3.81 -1.47 -17.76
CA ARG A 189 -2.98 -2.60 -17.37
C ARG A 189 -3.05 -2.76 -15.87
N MET A 190 -3.10 -4.01 -15.44
CA MET A 190 -2.89 -4.39 -14.05
C MET A 190 -1.47 -4.94 -13.91
N GLN A 191 -0.79 -4.54 -12.83
CA GLN A 191 0.52 -5.07 -12.47
C GLN A 191 0.50 -5.46 -11.00
N CYS A 192 0.94 -6.67 -10.70
CA CYS A 192 1.07 -7.16 -9.34
C CYS A 192 2.52 -7.03 -8.87
N LEU A 193 2.66 -6.56 -7.64
CA LEU A 193 3.91 -6.22 -7.01
C LEU A 193 4.04 -6.96 -5.69
N LEU A 194 5.26 -7.32 -5.34
CA LEU A 194 5.63 -7.83 -4.03
C LEU A 194 6.73 -6.95 -3.47
N LEU A 195 6.50 -6.43 -2.27
CA LEU A 195 7.48 -5.76 -1.44
C LEU A 195 7.89 -6.73 -0.34
N ASP A 196 9.14 -7.16 -0.37
CA ASP A 196 9.61 -8.19 0.56
C ASP A 196 10.07 -7.61 1.91
N ARG A 197 10.48 -8.50 2.81
CA ARG A 197 10.94 -8.14 4.16
C ARG A 197 12.26 -7.36 4.22
N SER A 198 13.11 -7.38 3.19
CA SER A 198 14.24 -6.44 3.06
C SER A 198 13.79 -5.09 2.47
N GLY A 199 12.60 -5.08 1.88
CA GLY A 199 11.95 -3.94 1.31
C GLY A 199 12.29 -3.74 -0.16
N ASP A 200 12.72 -4.78 -0.84
CA ASP A 200 12.92 -4.78 -2.28
C ASP A 200 11.57 -5.00 -2.97
N LEU A 201 11.33 -4.21 -4.02
CA LEU A 201 10.09 -4.24 -4.79
C LEU A 201 10.31 -5.02 -6.09
N ARG A 202 9.54 -6.10 -6.28
CA ARG A 202 9.57 -6.91 -7.50
C ARG A 202 8.20 -7.07 -8.14
N ARG A 203 8.21 -7.28 -9.46
CA ARG A 203 7.03 -7.66 -10.22
C ARG A 203 6.74 -9.14 -10.03
N LEU A 204 5.45 -9.46 -9.96
CA LEU A 204 4.96 -10.84 -10.01
C LEU A 204 3.90 -10.97 -11.10
N PRO A 205 3.83 -12.13 -11.77
CA PRO A 205 2.62 -12.53 -12.50
C PRO A 205 1.41 -12.47 -11.57
N CYS A 206 0.37 -11.74 -11.97
CA CYS A 206 -0.84 -11.61 -11.16
C CYS A 206 -1.55 -12.94 -10.91
N LEU A 207 -1.37 -13.93 -11.79
CA LEU A 207 -1.87 -15.30 -11.62
C LEU A 207 -1.26 -16.02 -10.41
N MET A 208 -0.13 -15.54 -9.88
CA MET A 208 0.54 -16.11 -8.71
C MET A 208 0.04 -15.50 -7.39
N VAL A 209 -0.79 -14.46 -7.46
CA VAL A 209 -1.49 -13.87 -6.30
C VAL A 209 -2.82 -14.61 -6.16
N GLY A 210 -2.75 -15.85 -5.68
CA GLY A 210 -3.90 -16.72 -5.45
C GLY A 210 -4.22 -16.81 -3.97
N GLY A 211 -5.51 -16.68 -3.64
CA GLY A 211 -6.06 -17.05 -2.34
C GLY A 211 -6.51 -18.50 -2.37
#